data_AF-A0A7C9VEN5-F1
#
_entry.id   AF-A0A7C9VEN5-F1
#
_cell.length_a   1.000
_cell.length_b   1.000
_cell.length_c   1.000
_cell.angle_alpha   90.00
_cell.angle_beta   90.00
_cell.angle_gamma   90.00
#
_symmetry.space_group_name_H-M   'P 1'
#
loop_
_entity.id
_entity.type
_entity.pdbx_description
1 polymer ?
#
loop_
_entity_poly.entity_id
_entity_poly.type
_entity_poly.pdbx_seq_one_letter_code
_entity_poly.pdbx_strand_id
1 'polypeptide(L)' 'MFTPATQQDIDRYDRAVDSAIATCGGDLRGALKALIIANEFLEEELRQVLDAVEAHGLVAMLQREVA' A
#
# COMPACT_ATOMS: atom_id res chain seq x y z
N MET A 1 -12.60 9.24 8.35
CA MET A 1 -12.72 10.54 7.65
C MET A 1 -11.65 10.59 6.59
N PHE A 2 -11.99 10.96 5.36
CA PHE A 2 -11.00 11.20 4.31
C PHE A 2 -10.38 12.59 4.54
N THR A 3 -9.08 12.65 4.84
CA THR A 3 -8.33 13.90 4.79
C THR A 3 -7.87 14.10 3.35
N PRO A 4 -8.28 15.20 2.68
CA PRO A 4 -7.80 15.50 1.34
C PRO A 4 -6.29 15.75 1.36
N ALA A 5 -5.63 15.41 0.26
CA ALA A 5 -4.23 15.69 0.05
C ALA A 5 -3.96 17.20 0.10
N THR A 6 -2.83 17.59 0.70
CA THR A 6 -2.37 18.99 0.65
C THR A 6 -1.77 19.32 -0.71
N GLN A 7 -1.57 20.61 -1.01
CA GLN A 7 -0.87 21.01 -2.24
C GLN A 7 0.54 20.41 -2.33
N GLN A 8 1.24 20.33 -1.20
CA GLN A 8 2.58 19.74 -1.15
C GLN A 8 2.56 18.24 -1.47
N ASP A 9 1.50 17.53 -1.06
CA ASP A 9 1.32 16.12 -1.40
C ASP A 9 1.08 15.95 -2.90
N ILE A 10 0.24 16.81 -3.49
CA ILE A 10 -0.04 16.81 -4.93
C ILE A 10 1.25 17.04 -5.73
N ASP A 11 2.01 18.09 -5.40
CA ASP A 11 3.27 18.39 -6.09
C ASP A 11 4.28 17.24 -5.97
N ARG A 12 4.28 16.53 -4.83
CA ARG A 12 5.12 15.33 -4.63
C ARG A 12 4.64 14.18 -5.52
N TYR A 13 3.33 13.96 -5.62
CA TYR A 13 2.77 12.91 -6.46
C TYR A 13 3.03 13.18 -7.94
N ASP A 14 2.88 14.42 -8.40
CA ASP A 14 3.17 14.79 -9.79
C ASP A 14 4.61 14.46 -10.18
N ARG A 15 5.58 14.82 -9.32
CA ARG A 15 7.00 14.46 -9.56
C ARG A 15 7.23 12.94 -9.58
N ALA A 16 6.53 12.19 -8.73
CA ALA A 16 6.64 10.73 -8.70
C ALA A 16 6.03 10.09 -9.96
N VAL A 17 4.91 10.63 -10.44
CA VAL A 17 4.26 10.23 -11.69
C VAL A 17 5.19 10.48 -12.88
N ASP A 18 5.75 11.69 -12.99
CA ASP A 18 6.70 12.02 -14.06
C ASP A 18 7.91 11.08 -14.07
N SER A 19 8.44 10.78 -12.88
CA SER A 19 9.55 9.84 -12.73
C SER A 19 9.17 8.41 -13.15
N ALA A 20 7.97 7.95 -12.82
CA ALA A 20 7.48 6.63 -13.20
C ALA A 20 7.30 6.53 -14.73
N ILE A 21 6.70 7.55 -15.35
CA ILE A 21 6.52 7.63 -16.79
C ILE A 21 7.88 7.61 -17.52
N ALA A 22 8.84 8.40 -17.05
CA ALA A 22 10.18 8.44 -17.61
C ALA A 22 10.90 7.07 -17.48
N THR A 23 10.74 6.39 -16.34
CA THR A 23 11.31 5.05 -16.10
C THR A 23 10.71 4.01 -17.06
N CYS A 24 9.42 4.15 -17.40
CA CYS A 24 8.74 3.31 -18.39
C CYS A 24 8.99 3.75 -19.85
N GLY A 25 9.94 4.66 -20.11
CA GLY A 25 10.26 5.12 -21.46
C GLY A 25 9.13 5.92 -22.13
N GLY A 26 8.26 6.54 -21.34
CA GLY A 26 7.10 7.29 -21.84
C GLY A 26 5.85 6.44 -22.10
N ASP A 27 5.88 5.12 -21.85
CA ASP A 27 4.70 4.26 -21.96
C ASP A 27 3.78 4.43 -20.74
N LEU A 28 2.80 5.32 -20.85
CA LEU A 28 1.78 5.56 -19.83
C LEU A 28 0.97 4.29 -19.50
N ARG A 29 0.64 3.48 -20.51
CA ARG A 29 -0.17 2.28 -20.31
C ARG A 29 0.64 1.21 -19.58
N GLY A 30 1.91 1.06 -19.94
CA GLY A 30 2.87 0.22 -19.24
C GLY A 30 3.08 0.66 -17.79
N ALA A 31 3.32 1.95 -17.55
CA ALA A 31 3.49 2.52 -16.22
C ALA A 31 2.26 2.28 -15.33
N LEU A 32 1.05 2.55 -15.85
CA LEU A 32 -0.18 2.33 -15.11
C LEU A 32 -0.42 0.85 -14.80
N LYS A 33 -0.16 -0.05 -15.76
CA LYS A 33 -0.27 -1.49 -15.53
C LYS A 33 0.71 -1.96 -14.45
N ALA A 34 1.96 -1.51 -14.51
CA ALA A 34 2.97 -1.84 -13.50
C ALA A 34 2.56 -1.34 -12.11
N LEU A 35 2.01 -0.13 -12.01
CA LEU A 35 1.50 0.43 -10.75
C LEU A 35 0.35 -0.41 -10.19
N ILE A 36 -0.61 -0.83 -11.01
CA ILE A 36 -1.75 -1.65 -10.56
C ILE A 36 -1.26 -2.99 -10.00
N ILE A 37 -0.34 -3.66 -10.70
CA ILE A 37 0.23 -4.94 -10.25
C ILE A 37 0.98 -4.77 -8.93
N ALA A 38 1.77 -3.70 -8.81
CA ALA A 38 2.49 -3.40 -7.57
C ALA A 38 1.54 -3.12 -6.40
N ASN A 39 0.44 -2.38 -6.65
CA ASN A 39 -0.57 -2.13 -5.63
C ASN A 39 -1.26 -3.42 -5.17
N GLU A 40 -1.69 -4.28 -6.10
CA GLU A 40 -2.33 -5.58 -5.76
C GLU A 40 -1.39 -6.44 -4.90
N PHE A 41 -0.10 -6.48 -5.25
CA PHE A 41 0.91 -7.18 -4.46
C PHE A 41 1.05 -6.58 -3.04
N LEU A 42 1.13 -5.26 -2.91
CA LEU A 42 1.25 -4.60 -1.60
C LEU A 42 -0.01 -4.77 -0.74
N GLU A 43 -1.20 -4.79 -1.34
CA GLU A 43 -2.45 -5.05 -0.64
C GLU A 43 -2.52 -6.49 -0.12
N GLU A 44 -1.97 -7.45 -0.86
CA GLU A 44 -1.84 -8.85 -0.43
C GLU A 44 -0.88 -8.97 0.77
N GLU A 45 0.32 -8.40 0.68
CA GLU A 45 1.30 -8.41 1.76
C GLU A 45 0.74 -7.73 3.03
N LEU A 46 0.03 -6.61 2.86
CA LEU A 46 -0.61 -5.92 3.97
C LEU A 46 -1.66 -6.81 4.65
N ARG A 47 -2.47 -7.53 3.88
CA ARG A 47 -3.49 -8.44 4.42
C ARG A 47 -2.86 -9.56 5.23
N GLN A 48 -1.79 -10.17 4.72
CA GLN A 48 -1.06 -11.22 5.45
C GLN A 48 -0.51 -10.70 6.78
N VAL A 49 0.04 -9.49 6.81
CA VAL A 49 0.53 -8.87 8.04
C VAL A 49 -0.60 -8.60 9.02
N LEU A 50 -1.73 -8.07 8.55
CA LEU A 50 -2.90 -7.80 9.41
C LEU A 50 -3.47 -9.09 10.00
N ASP A 51 -3.64 -10.13 9.18
CA ASP A 51 -4.11 -11.45 9.64
C ASP A 51 -3.18 -12.04 10.70
N ALA A 52 -1.87 -11.91 10.53
CA ALA A 52 -0.88 -12.38 11.50
C ALA A 52 -0.94 -11.60 12.83
N VAL A 53 -1.13 -10.28 12.78
CA VAL A 53 -1.28 -9.44 13.97
C VAL A 53 -2.59 -9.77 14.71
N GLU A 54 -3.69 -9.97 13.99
CA GLU A 54 -4.97 -10.37 14.57
C GLU A 54 -4.89 -11.75 15.23
N ALA A 55 -4.29 -12.73 14.54
CA ALA A 55 -4.06 -14.06 15.09
C ALA A 55 -3.20 -14.01 16.37
N HIS A 56 -2.16 -13.18 16.39
CA HIS A 56 -1.32 -13.00 17.58
C HIS A 56 -2.11 -12.38 18.75
N GLY A 57 -2.97 -11.39 18.48
CA GLY A 57 -3.86 -10.79 19.47
C GLY A 57 -4.86 -11.80 20.06
N LEU A 58 -5.45 -12.65 19.22
CA LEU A 58 -6.35 -13.74 19.65
C LEU A 58 -5.62 -14.76 20.53
N VAL A 59 -4.41 -15.17 20.14
CA VAL A 59 -3.58 -16.08 20.94
C VAL A 59 -3.23 -15.46 22.29
N ALA A 60 -2.85 -14.19 22.35
CA ALA A 60 -2.57 -13.50 23.61
C ALA A 60 -3.81 -13.40 24.53
N MET A 61 -5.00 -13.24 23.96
CA MET A 61 -6.25 -13.21 24.72
C MET A 61 -6.60 -14.59 25.31
N LEU A 62 -6.48 -15.65 24.50
CA LEU A 62 -6.71 -17.03 24.96
C LEU A 62 -5.71 -17.44 26.05
N GLN A 63 -4.44 -17.07 25.92
CA GLN A 63 -3.42 -17.30 26.96
C GLN A 63 -3.77 -16.62 28.28
N ARG A 64 -4.49 -15.50 28.25
CA ARG A 64 -4.91 -14.75 29.44
C ARG A 64 -6.17 -15.32 30.11
N GLU A 65 -7.04 -15.99 29.37
CA GLU A 65 -8.22 -16.68 29.94
C GLU A 65 -7.88 -18.02 30.60
N VAL A 66 -6.75 -18.64 30.21
CA VAL A 66 -6.28 -19.92 30.75
C VAL A 66 -5.43 -19.74 32.04
N ALA A 67 -5.02 -18.51 32.37
CA ALA A 67 -4.23 -18.17 33.56
C ALA A 67 -5.08 -17.58 34.68
#